data_AF-A0A930FHI3-F1
#
_entry.id   AF-A0A930FHI3-F1
#
_cell.length_a   1.000
_cell.length_b   1.000
_cell.length_c   1.000
_cell.angle_alpha   90.00
_cell.angle_beta   90.00
_cell.angle_gamma   90.00
#
_symmetry.space_group_name_H-M   'P 1'
#
loop_
_entity.id
_entity.type
_entity.pdbx_description
1 polymer ?
#
loop_
_entity_poly.entity_id
_entity_poly.type
_entity_poly.pdbx_seq_one_letter_code
_entity_poly.pdbx_strand_id
1 'polypeptide(L)'
;MQTMVHADEPERPKTAEEIAALEDVASYIAIEQTSGKILMEKNQDDVRGIASMSKMVSQYLILEAIKNSEITWETKIPISERASKLSANYSLSNVPLWPNEKYSIQELFEASSIYSANAATIAMAEYLAGSEAKWVERMKEKVESWGIQDATIVNATGLPNKYGTTEKNPDFGDDAENSMSARSVA
;
A
#
# COMPACT_ATOMS: atom_id res chain seq x y z
N MET A 1 17.84 -5.44 -36.90
CA MET A 1 18.33 -6.51 -36.02
C MET A 1 17.96 -6.13 -34.60
N GLN A 2 16.99 -6.83 -34.02
CA GLN A 2 16.48 -6.59 -32.68
C GLN A 2 17.23 -7.56 -31.76
N THR A 3 18.10 -7.02 -30.89
CA THR A 3 18.81 -7.80 -29.89
C THR A 3 17.78 -8.28 -28.87
N MET A 4 17.43 -9.57 -28.92
CA MET A 4 16.76 -10.25 -27.82
C MET A 4 17.70 -10.19 -26.62
N VAL A 5 17.31 -9.43 -25.60
CA VAL A 5 17.90 -9.57 -24.27
C VAL A 5 17.28 -10.83 -23.70
N HIS A 6 18.05 -11.92 -23.64
CA HIS A 6 17.67 -13.06 -22.81
C HIS A 6 17.70 -12.52 -21.37
N ALA A 7 16.54 -12.34 -20.75
CA ALA A 7 16.50 -12.20 -19.30
C ALA A 7 16.95 -13.54 -18.73
N ASP A 8 18.09 -13.54 -18.04
CA ASP A 8 18.53 -14.69 -17.25
C ASP A 8 17.38 -15.08 -16.29
N GLU A 9 17.15 -16.39 -16.12
CA GLU A 9 16.18 -16.87 -15.13
C GLU A 9 16.50 -16.24 -13.77
N PRO A 10 15.50 -15.76 -13.01
CA PRO A 10 15.74 -15.24 -11.67
C PRO A 10 16.41 -16.34 -10.84
N GLU A 11 17.67 -16.09 -10.48
CA GLU A 11 18.52 -17.10 -9.85
C GLU A 11 18.00 -17.38 -8.44
N ARG A 12 17.80 -18.66 -8.12
CA ARG A 12 17.57 -19.10 -6.74
C ARG A 12 18.73 -18.61 -5.85
N PRO A 13 18.48 -18.21 -4.59
CA PRO A 13 19.55 -17.85 -3.66
C PRO A 13 20.60 -18.94 -3.66
N LYS A 14 21.84 -18.54 -3.99
CA LYS A 14 22.93 -19.47 -4.28
C LYS A 14 23.85 -19.66 -3.10
N THR A 15 23.81 -18.75 -2.13
CA THR A 15 24.68 -18.79 -0.97
C THR A 15 23.95 -19.31 0.26
N ALA A 16 24.70 -19.99 1.14
CA ALA A 16 24.18 -20.43 2.42
C ALA A 16 23.71 -19.27 3.31
N GLU A 17 24.27 -18.07 3.10
CA GLU A 17 23.92 -16.84 3.83
C GLU A 17 22.56 -16.27 3.39
N GLU A 18 22.26 -16.27 2.08
CA GLU A 18 20.95 -15.89 1.54
C GLU A 18 19.85 -16.88 1.94
N ILE A 19 20.17 -18.18 2.01
CA ILE A 19 19.23 -19.19 2.49
C ILE A 19 18.98 -19.05 4.01
N ALA A 20 20.03 -18.77 4.79
CA ALA A 20 19.91 -18.55 6.23
C ALA A 20 19.04 -17.32 6.57
N ALA A 21 19.12 -16.24 5.78
CA ALA A 21 18.29 -15.05 5.99
C ALA A 21 16.77 -15.30 5.87
N LEU A 22 16.36 -16.39 5.20
CA LEU A 22 14.95 -16.77 5.05
C LEU A 22 14.42 -17.68 6.17
N GLU A 23 15.30 -18.21 7.03
CA GLU A 23 14.87 -19.08 8.14
C GLU A 23 14.00 -18.31 9.16
N ASP A 24 14.36 -17.06 9.44
CA ASP A 24 13.66 -16.18 10.40
C ASP A 24 12.44 -15.45 9.83
N VAL A 25 12.14 -15.61 8.53
CA VAL A 25 10.97 -15.00 7.89
C VAL A 25 9.76 -15.93 8.03
N ALA A 26 8.65 -15.43 8.60
CA ALA A 26 7.47 -16.25 8.86
C ALA A 26 6.74 -16.70 7.58
N SER A 27 6.62 -15.80 6.59
CA SER A 27 6.04 -16.07 5.27
C SER A 27 6.74 -15.26 4.19
N TYR A 28 6.92 -15.86 3.01
CA TYR A 28 7.41 -15.15 1.81
C TYR A 28 6.90 -15.83 0.54
N ILE A 29 6.94 -15.07 -0.56
CA ILE A 29 6.78 -15.56 -1.92
C ILE A 29 7.70 -14.74 -2.83
N ALA A 30 8.28 -15.37 -3.84
CA ALA A 30 8.98 -14.72 -4.92
C ALA A 30 8.44 -15.28 -6.24
N ILE A 31 8.08 -14.40 -7.17
CA ILE A 31 7.49 -14.76 -8.45
C ILE A 31 8.31 -14.16 -9.60
N GLU A 32 8.29 -14.84 -10.76
CA GLU A 32 8.66 -14.19 -12.01
C GLU A 32 7.47 -13.34 -12.48
N GLN A 33 7.71 -12.04 -12.62
CA GLN A 33 6.66 -11.02 -12.81
C GLN A 33 5.75 -11.28 -14.02
N THR A 34 6.29 -11.80 -15.13
CA THR A 34 5.54 -11.90 -16.40
C THR A 34 4.65 -13.14 -16.43
N SER A 35 5.17 -14.28 -15.99
CA SER A 35 4.48 -15.58 -16.04
C SER A 35 3.71 -15.90 -14.77
N GLY A 36 3.99 -15.21 -13.66
CA GLY A 36 3.49 -15.56 -12.33
C GLY A 36 4.11 -16.86 -11.79
N LYS A 37 5.16 -17.39 -12.42
CA LYS A 37 5.85 -18.59 -11.94
C LYS A 37 6.42 -18.33 -10.55
N ILE A 38 6.00 -19.14 -9.58
CA ILE A 38 6.58 -19.11 -8.24
C ILE A 38 8.01 -19.65 -8.29
N LEU A 39 8.94 -18.85 -7.78
CA LEU A 39 10.36 -19.13 -7.72
C LEU A 39 10.73 -19.71 -6.35
N MET A 40 10.13 -19.15 -5.30
CA MET A 40 10.31 -19.56 -3.91
C MET A 40 9.08 -19.17 -3.09
N GLU A 41 8.80 -19.94 -2.04
CA GLU A 41 7.70 -19.68 -1.12
C GLU A 41 7.95 -20.30 0.26
N LYS A 42 7.34 -19.71 1.28
CA LYS A 42 7.18 -20.28 2.62
C LYS A 42 5.89 -19.74 3.21
N ASN A 43 4.99 -20.62 3.64
CA ASN A 43 3.72 -20.24 4.28
C ASN A 43 3.00 -19.13 3.50
N GLN A 44 3.00 -19.20 2.18
CA GLN A 44 2.57 -18.10 1.31
C GLN A 44 1.08 -17.78 1.44
N ASP A 45 0.28 -18.75 1.90
CA ASP A 45 -1.17 -18.67 2.09
C ASP A 45 -1.55 -18.27 3.54
N ASP A 46 -0.58 -18.14 4.45
CA ASP A 46 -0.83 -17.67 5.82
C ASP A 46 -1.11 -16.17 5.81
N VAL A 47 -2.29 -15.78 6.28
CA VAL A 47 -2.68 -14.37 6.42
C VAL A 47 -1.91 -13.69 7.55
N ARG A 48 -1.29 -12.54 7.24
CA ARG A 48 -0.52 -11.74 8.20
C ARG A 48 -0.77 -10.25 8.00
N GLY A 49 -0.48 -9.45 9.03
CA GLY A 49 -0.45 -7.99 8.90
C GLY A 49 0.55 -7.56 7.83
N ILE A 50 0.10 -6.77 6.85
CA ILE A 50 0.95 -6.34 5.72
C ILE A 50 1.49 -4.93 5.88
N ALA A 51 1.13 -4.25 6.98
CA ALA A 51 1.54 -2.90 7.30
C ALA A 51 1.47 -1.99 6.06
N SER A 52 2.53 -1.21 5.81
CA SER A 52 2.56 -0.21 4.73
C SER A 52 2.48 -0.77 3.31
N MET A 53 2.64 -2.08 3.08
CA MET A 53 2.37 -2.67 1.75
C MET A 53 0.91 -2.48 1.33
N SER A 54 0.00 -2.26 2.30
CA SER A 54 -1.37 -1.82 2.06
C SER A 54 -1.49 -0.63 1.09
N LYS A 55 -0.51 0.27 1.11
CA LYS A 55 -0.51 1.47 0.26
C LYS A 55 -0.40 1.11 -1.23
N MET A 56 0.07 -0.08 -1.59
CA MET A 56 0.12 -0.52 -3.00
C MET A 56 -1.28 -0.56 -3.62
N VAL A 57 -2.31 -0.99 -2.86
CA VAL A 57 -3.71 -0.95 -3.34
C VAL A 57 -4.19 0.48 -3.51
N SER A 58 -3.90 1.37 -2.54
CA SER A 58 -4.22 2.80 -2.65
C SER A 58 -3.51 3.45 -3.84
N GLN A 59 -2.22 3.18 -4.02
CA GLN A 59 -1.42 3.69 -5.14
C GLN A 59 -1.96 3.20 -6.48
N TYR A 60 -2.37 1.93 -6.58
CA TYR A 60 -3.02 1.41 -7.78
C TYR A 60 -4.29 2.20 -8.12
N LEU A 61 -5.17 2.43 -7.14
CA LEU A 61 -6.40 3.19 -7.34
C LEU A 61 -6.14 4.65 -7.74
N ILE A 62 -5.10 5.27 -7.18
CA ILE A 62 -4.68 6.63 -7.58
C ILE A 62 -4.18 6.63 -9.04
N LEU A 63 -3.36 5.65 -9.43
CA LEU A 63 -2.90 5.50 -10.82
C LEU A 63 -4.08 5.23 -11.78
N GLU A 64 -5.09 4.47 -11.35
CA GLU A 64 -6.32 4.25 -12.09
C GLU A 64 -7.10 5.56 -12.29
N ALA A 65 -7.25 6.36 -11.24
CA ALA A 65 -7.89 7.68 -11.33
C ALA A 65 -7.14 8.63 -12.29
N ILE A 66 -5.81 8.61 -12.28
CA ILE A 66 -4.99 9.37 -13.24
C ILE A 66 -5.20 8.85 -14.66
N LYS A 67 -5.17 7.53 -14.87
CA LYS A 67 -5.40 6.89 -16.16
C LYS A 67 -6.78 7.23 -16.72
N ASN A 68 -7.79 7.31 -15.85
CA ASN A 68 -9.17 7.66 -16.19
C ASN A 68 -9.40 9.18 -16.32
N SER A 69 -8.35 10.00 -16.17
CA SER A 69 -8.43 11.47 -16.24
C SER A 69 -9.34 12.10 -15.16
N GLU A 70 -9.56 11.42 -14.03
CA GLU A 70 -10.27 11.98 -12.87
C GLU A 70 -9.41 13.05 -12.16
N ILE A 71 -8.09 12.84 -12.17
CA ILE A 71 -7.06 13.73 -11.65
C ILE A 71 -5.83 13.70 -12.56
N THR A 72 -4.94 14.67 -12.41
CA THR A 72 -3.60 14.66 -13.02
C THR A 72 -2.52 14.73 -11.94
N TRP A 73 -1.27 14.46 -12.31
CA TRP A 73 -0.12 14.60 -11.41
C TRP A 73 0.00 16.01 -10.83
N GLU A 74 -0.36 17.03 -11.60
CA GLU A 74 -0.30 18.45 -11.23
C GLU A 74 -1.52 18.92 -10.43
N THR A 75 -2.56 18.09 -10.30
CA THR A 75 -3.76 18.43 -9.53
C THR A 75 -3.36 18.71 -8.08
N LYS A 76 -3.59 19.93 -7.61
CA LYS A 76 -3.26 20.36 -6.25
C LYS A 76 -4.46 20.21 -5.32
N ILE A 77 -4.30 19.42 -4.27
CA ILE A 77 -5.36 19.10 -3.32
C ILE A 77 -5.11 19.77 -1.96
N PRO A 78 -6.17 20.22 -1.26
CA PRO A 78 -6.03 20.70 0.12
C PRO A 78 -5.72 19.54 1.07
N ILE A 79 -5.07 19.84 2.18
CA ILE A 79 -4.81 18.87 3.26
C ILE A 79 -5.85 19.05 4.36
N SER A 80 -6.54 17.96 4.72
CA SER A 80 -7.48 17.98 5.84
C SER A 80 -6.75 18.22 7.16
N GLU A 81 -7.44 18.80 8.14
CA GLU A 81 -6.90 18.97 9.50
C GLU A 81 -6.42 17.62 10.08
N ARG A 82 -7.14 16.53 9.74
CA ARG A 82 -6.81 15.16 10.09
C ARG A 82 -5.46 14.73 9.50
N ALA A 83 -5.29 14.83 8.18
CA ALA A 83 -4.06 14.48 7.51
C ALA A 83 -2.88 15.31 8.03
N SER A 84 -3.07 16.62 8.23
CA SER A 84 -2.04 17.50 8.79
C SER A 84 -1.62 17.08 10.21
N LYS A 85 -2.58 16.81 11.11
CA LYS A 85 -2.27 16.33 12.47
C LYS A 85 -1.53 14.99 12.46
N LEU A 86 -1.95 14.05 11.61
CA LEU A 86 -1.27 12.76 11.47
C LEU A 86 0.15 12.93 10.94
N SER A 87 0.36 13.85 9.99
CA SER A 87 1.67 14.14 9.41
C SER A 87 2.70 14.64 10.43
N ALA A 88 2.23 15.26 11.52
CA ALA A 88 3.05 15.76 12.61
C ALA A 88 3.37 14.69 13.69
N ASN A 89 2.83 13.47 13.56
CA ASN A 89 3.17 12.38 14.45
C ASN A 89 4.48 11.69 14.00
N TYR A 90 5.60 12.12 14.58
CA TYR A 90 6.94 11.60 14.28
C TYR A 90 7.21 10.16 14.72
N SER A 91 6.28 9.52 15.43
CA SER A 91 6.37 8.07 15.71
C SER A 91 5.88 7.20 14.55
N LEU A 92 5.28 7.81 13.53
CA LEU A 92 4.75 7.15 12.33
C LEU A 92 5.47 7.66 11.09
N SER A 93 5.57 6.82 10.05
CA SER A 93 6.14 7.21 8.76
C SER A 93 5.29 8.32 8.11
N ASN A 94 5.88 9.52 7.97
CA ASN A 94 5.24 10.69 7.41
C ASN A 94 6.28 11.69 6.88
N VAL A 95 5.79 12.59 6.04
CA VAL A 95 6.40 13.90 5.79
C VAL A 95 5.45 14.97 6.31
N PRO A 96 5.92 16.11 6.84
CA PRO A 96 5.04 17.17 7.32
C PRO A 96 4.14 17.74 6.21
N LEU A 97 2.83 17.83 6.49
CA LEU A 97 1.84 18.43 5.62
C LEU A 97 1.13 19.58 6.34
N TRP A 98 1.15 20.78 5.74
CA TRP A 98 0.60 21.98 6.35
C TRP A 98 -0.87 22.19 5.97
N PRO A 99 -1.75 22.57 6.91
CA PRO A 99 -3.21 22.60 6.70
C PRO A 99 -3.69 23.75 5.79
N ASN A 100 -2.85 24.73 5.51
CA ASN A 100 -3.16 25.86 4.62
C ASN A 100 -2.44 25.75 3.26
N GLU A 101 -1.69 24.67 3.05
CA GLU A 101 -0.98 24.41 1.80
C GLU A 101 -1.77 23.45 0.92
N LYS A 102 -1.46 23.48 -0.37
CA LYS A 102 -1.94 22.48 -1.33
C LYS A 102 -0.75 21.78 -1.96
N TYR A 103 -0.84 20.46 -2.02
CA TYR A 103 0.18 19.61 -2.60
C TYR A 103 -0.37 18.96 -3.86
N SER A 104 0.49 18.81 -4.85
CA SER A 104 0.17 18.06 -6.06
C SER A 104 0.01 16.56 -5.76
N ILE A 105 -0.77 15.87 -6.59
CA ILE A 105 -0.86 14.40 -6.54
C ILE A 105 0.54 13.79 -6.66
N GLN A 106 1.42 14.35 -7.49
CA GLN A 106 2.80 13.88 -7.61
C GLN A 106 3.56 13.95 -6.28
N GLU A 107 3.57 15.10 -5.61
CA GLU A 107 4.27 15.27 -4.32
C GLU A 107 3.74 14.29 -3.26
N LEU A 108 2.41 14.09 -3.21
CA LEU A 108 1.79 13.19 -2.24
C LEU A 108 2.04 11.71 -2.56
N PHE A 109 2.02 11.34 -3.84
CA PHE A 109 2.30 9.99 -4.29
C PHE A 109 3.77 9.62 -4.07
N GLU A 110 4.70 10.53 -4.36
CA GLU A 110 6.13 10.38 -4.07
C GLU A 110 6.36 10.28 -2.55
N ALA A 111 5.71 11.13 -1.75
CA ALA A 111 5.79 11.03 -0.29
C ALA A 111 5.26 9.68 0.25
N SER A 112 4.16 9.19 -0.31
CA SER A 112 3.59 7.87 0.01
C SER A 112 4.54 6.74 -0.40
N SER A 113 5.17 6.82 -1.57
CA SER A 113 5.99 5.74 -2.13
C SER A 113 7.40 5.68 -1.52
N ILE A 114 8.02 6.85 -1.28
CA ILE A 114 9.41 6.96 -0.83
C ILE A 114 9.50 6.92 0.69
N TYR A 115 8.64 7.66 1.38
CA TYR A 115 8.68 7.81 2.84
C TYR A 115 7.59 7.02 3.55
N SER A 116 6.79 6.25 2.82
CA SER A 116 5.61 5.55 3.36
C SER A 116 4.65 6.51 4.08
N ALA A 117 4.54 7.75 3.60
CA ALA A 117 3.81 8.79 4.30
C ALA A 117 2.31 8.47 4.41
N ASN A 118 1.86 8.20 5.65
CA ASN A 118 0.48 7.83 5.95
C ASN A 118 -0.49 8.97 5.65
N ALA A 119 -0.14 10.19 6.08
CA ALA A 119 -0.95 11.38 5.87
C ALA A 119 -1.12 11.74 4.39
N ALA A 120 -0.09 11.54 3.56
CA ALA A 120 -0.18 11.76 2.12
C ALA A 120 -1.15 10.79 1.44
N THR A 121 -1.11 9.52 1.86
CA THR A 121 -2.03 8.49 1.37
C THR A 121 -3.47 8.80 1.76
N ILE A 122 -3.68 9.20 3.01
CA ILE A 122 -5.00 9.61 3.51
C ILE A 122 -5.53 10.85 2.77
N ALA A 123 -4.70 11.86 2.53
CA ALA A 123 -5.12 13.07 1.83
C ALA A 123 -5.61 12.76 0.40
N MET A 124 -4.89 11.90 -0.34
CA MET A 124 -5.31 11.48 -1.68
C MET A 124 -6.60 10.65 -1.64
N ALA A 125 -6.72 9.74 -0.66
CA ALA A 125 -7.92 8.91 -0.46
C ALA A 125 -9.17 9.77 -0.17
N GLU A 126 -9.06 10.73 0.75
CA GLU A 126 -10.13 11.67 1.08
C GLU A 126 -10.53 12.51 -0.12
N TYR A 127 -9.57 12.98 -0.91
CA TYR A 127 -9.86 13.81 -2.07
C TYR A 127 -10.61 13.04 -3.17
N LEU A 128 -10.21 11.80 -3.46
CA LEU A 128 -10.80 10.99 -4.53
C LEU A 128 -12.11 10.31 -4.16
N ALA A 129 -12.31 9.96 -2.89
CA ALA A 129 -13.52 9.26 -2.43
C ALA A 129 -14.44 10.10 -1.52
N GLY A 130 -13.99 11.27 -1.08
CA GLY A 130 -14.70 12.15 -0.14
C GLY A 130 -14.48 11.79 1.33
N SER A 131 -14.05 10.56 1.64
CA SER A 131 -13.62 10.12 2.97
C SER A 131 -12.75 8.87 2.87
N GLU A 132 -11.99 8.55 3.92
CA GLU A 132 -11.20 7.31 3.94
C GLU A 132 -12.10 6.08 4.03
N ALA A 133 -13.22 6.13 4.74
CA ALA A 133 -14.17 5.02 4.78
C ALA A 133 -14.64 4.62 3.36
N LYS A 134 -14.98 5.59 2.51
CA LYS A 134 -15.34 5.31 1.11
C LYS A 134 -14.16 4.82 0.29
N TRP A 135 -12.95 5.27 0.61
CA TRP A 135 -11.74 4.75 -0.03
C TRP A 135 -11.46 3.30 0.33
N VAL A 136 -11.66 2.91 1.60
CA VAL A 136 -11.55 1.53 2.07
C VAL A 136 -12.51 0.61 1.32
N GLU A 137 -13.75 1.04 1.08
CA GLU A 137 -14.68 0.26 0.25
C GLU A 137 -14.16 0.08 -1.19
N ARG A 138 -13.60 1.13 -1.81
CA ARG A 138 -12.94 0.99 -3.13
C ARG A 138 -11.75 0.03 -3.10
N MET A 139 -10.97 0.03 -2.02
CA MET A 139 -9.86 -0.91 -1.84
C MET A 139 -10.36 -2.35 -1.74
N LYS A 140 -11.42 -2.61 -0.96
CA LYS A 140 -12.05 -3.92 -0.83
C LYS A 140 -12.58 -4.42 -2.18
N GLU A 141 -13.36 -3.59 -2.86
CA GLU A 141 -13.89 -3.89 -4.20
C GLU A 141 -12.74 -4.21 -5.19
N LYS A 142 -11.63 -3.47 -5.10
CA LYS A 142 -10.48 -3.69 -5.99
C LYS A 142 -9.81 -5.03 -5.72
N VAL A 143 -9.50 -5.37 -4.47
CA VAL A 143 -8.84 -6.65 -4.15
C VAL A 143 -9.75 -7.84 -4.46
N GLU A 144 -11.05 -7.72 -4.20
CA GLU A 144 -12.04 -8.74 -4.59
C GLU A 144 -12.08 -8.93 -6.11
N SER A 145 -12.00 -7.83 -6.89
CA SER A 145 -11.95 -7.90 -8.36
C SER A 145 -10.71 -8.61 -8.91
N TRP A 146 -9.62 -8.66 -8.12
CA TRP A 146 -8.41 -9.42 -8.44
C TRP A 146 -8.50 -10.89 -8.02
N GLY A 147 -9.61 -11.30 -7.39
CA GLY A 147 -9.79 -12.66 -6.87
C GLY A 147 -9.13 -12.89 -5.51
N ILE A 148 -8.70 -11.83 -4.82
CA ILE A 148 -8.13 -11.90 -3.46
C ILE A 148 -9.29 -12.02 -2.46
N GLN A 149 -9.35 -13.16 -1.76
CA GLN A 149 -10.47 -13.48 -0.85
C GLN A 149 -10.07 -13.51 0.63
N ASP A 150 -8.79 -13.42 0.92
CA ASP A 150 -8.20 -13.52 2.27
C ASP A 150 -7.80 -12.15 2.85
N ALA A 151 -8.11 -11.07 2.13
CA ALA A 151 -7.76 -9.72 2.54
C ALA A 151 -8.69 -9.19 3.64
N THR A 152 -8.08 -8.60 4.67
CA THR A 152 -8.77 -7.66 5.58
C THR A 152 -8.27 -6.25 5.29
N ILE A 153 -9.16 -5.35 4.90
CA ILE A 153 -8.85 -3.93 4.69
C ILE A 153 -9.61 -3.08 5.72
N VAL A 154 -8.86 -2.49 6.64
CA VAL A 154 -9.34 -1.64 7.73
C VAL A 154 -9.22 -0.15 7.37
N ASN A 155 -8.11 0.25 6.73
CA ASN A 155 -7.79 1.64 6.39
C ASN A 155 -6.89 1.76 5.15
N ALA A 156 -6.60 2.99 4.70
CA ALA A 156 -5.86 3.25 3.47
C ALA A 156 -4.35 3.01 3.55
N THR A 157 -3.81 2.85 4.77
CA THR A 157 -2.38 3.03 5.06
C THR A 157 -1.67 1.78 5.58
N GLY A 158 -2.42 0.88 6.22
CA GLY A 158 -1.91 -0.28 6.94
C GLY A 158 -1.46 0.01 8.37
N LEU A 159 -1.71 1.20 8.91
CA LEU A 159 -1.55 1.46 10.34
C LEU A 159 -2.55 0.63 11.16
N PRO A 160 -2.25 0.33 12.44
CA PRO A 160 -3.27 -0.13 13.38
C PRO A 160 -4.43 0.88 13.49
N ASN A 161 -5.65 0.38 13.63
CA ASN A 161 -6.88 1.18 13.60
C ASN A 161 -6.91 2.32 14.65
N LYS A 162 -6.21 2.16 15.78
CA LYS A 162 -6.07 3.20 16.81
C LYS A 162 -5.49 4.51 16.30
N TYR A 163 -4.73 4.48 15.19
CA TYR A 163 -4.18 5.66 14.54
C TYR A 163 -5.14 6.30 13.52
N GLY A 164 -6.35 5.75 13.34
CA GLY A 164 -7.47 6.44 12.72
C GLY A 164 -7.93 7.58 13.63
N THR A 165 -7.17 8.68 13.69
CA THR A 165 -7.29 9.69 14.77
C THR A 165 -8.63 10.42 14.83
N THR A 166 -9.45 10.36 13.77
CA THR A 166 -10.81 10.95 13.74
C THR A 166 -11.87 10.12 13.01
N GLU A 167 -11.47 9.08 12.28
CA GLU A 167 -12.37 8.12 11.61
C GLU A 167 -11.80 6.71 11.79
N LYS A 168 -11.65 6.24 13.05
CA LYS A 168 -11.39 4.82 13.28
C LYS A 168 -12.47 4.04 12.54
N ASN A 169 -12.08 2.95 11.88
CA ASN A 169 -13.08 2.07 11.30
C ASN A 169 -13.87 1.44 12.45
N PRO A 170 -15.19 1.74 12.59
CA PRO A 170 -15.97 1.34 13.75
C PRO A 170 -16.21 -0.17 13.82
N ASP A 171 -16.00 -0.87 12.70
CA ASP A 171 -16.19 -2.32 12.61
C ASP A 171 -15.01 -3.10 13.22
N PHE A 172 -13.94 -2.41 13.59
CA PHE A 172 -12.69 -3.02 14.04
C PHE A 172 -12.19 -2.48 15.38
N GLY A 173 -11.55 -3.35 16.17
CA GLY A 173 -10.85 -2.97 17.39
C GLY A 173 -9.60 -2.11 17.12
N ASP A 174 -9.06 -1.51 18.17
CA ASP A 174 -7.93 -0.56 18.10
C ASP A 174 -6.65 -1.13 17.49
N ASP A 175 -6.38 -2.42 17.71
CA ASP A 175 -5.17 -3.08 17.21
C ASP A 175 -5.40 -3.82 15.87
N ALA A 176 -6.60 -3.70 15.27
CA ALA A 176 -6.84 -4.26 13.95
C ALA A 176 -5.99 -3.54 12.90
N GLU A 177 -5.47 -4.30 11.94
CA GLU A 177 -4.64 -3.82 10.85
C GLU A 177 -5.02 -4.52 9.54
N ASN A 178 -4.56 -3.97 8.43
CA ASN A 178 -4.75 -4.63 7.14
C ASN A 178 -3.93 -5.91 7.09
N SER A 179 -4.51 -6.99 6.58
CA SER A 179 -3.86 -8.29 6.47
C SER A 179 -4.17 -8.97 5.15
N MET A 180 -3.19 -9.70 4.63
CA MET A 180 -3.28 -10.54 3.44
C MET A 180 -2.23 -11.65 3.56
N SER A 181 -2.39 -12.75 2.82
CA SER A 181 -1.31 -13.72 2.64
C SER A 181 -0.21 -13.17 1.72
N ALA A 182 0.99 -13.77 1.76
CA ALA A 182 2.07 -13.38 0.86
C ALA A 182 1.67 -13.58 -0.61
N ARG A 183 0.90 -14.63 -0.92
CA ARG A 183 0.34 -14.87 -2.25
C ARG A 183 -0.51 -13.69 -2.73
N SER A 184 -1.37 -13.17 -1.87
CA SER A 184 -2.27 -12.07 -2.23
C SER A 184 -1.57 -10.72 -2.39
N VAL A 185 -0.39 -10.55 -1.77
CA VAL A 185 0.44 -9.34 -1.94
C VAL A 185 1.22 -9.36 -3.27
N ALA A 186 1.54 -10.55 -3.79
CA ALA A 186 2.34 -10.75 -5.00
C ALA A 186 1.51 -10.68 -6.28
#